data_AF-A0A1C9CC90-F1
#
_entry.id   AF-A0A1C9CC90-F1
#
_cell.length_a   1.000
_cell.length_b   1.000
_cell.length_c   1.000
_cell.angle_alpha   90.00
_cell.angle_beta   90.00
_cell.angle_gamma   90.00
#
_symmetry.space_group_name_H-M   'P 1'
#
loop_
_entity.id
_entity.type
_entity.pdbx_description
1 polymer ?
#
loop_
_entity_poly.entity_id
_entity_poly.type
_entity_poly.pdbx_seq_one_letter_code
_entity_poly.pdbx_strand_id
1 'polypeptide(L)' 'MTINRNQWIWGLSIGAETWNGRLAMISFLFISILEIYTSCSILSILGIY' A
#
# COMPACT_ATOMS: atom_id res chain seq x y z
N MET A 1 -22.37 15.34 21.02
CA MET A 1 -21.43 15.13 19.88
C MET A 1 -21.24 13.63 19.70
N THR A 2 -22.02 13.00 18.81
CA THR A 2 -21.84 11.59 18.50
C THR A 2 -20.65 11.46 17.56
N ILE A 3 -19.49 11.09 18.11
CA ILE A 3 -18.29 10.84 17.32
C ILE A 3 -18.56 9.56 16.54
N ASN A 4 -18.94 9.70 15.27
CA ASN A 4 -19.25 8.58 14.40
C ASN A 4 -17.95 7.87 14.01
N ARG A 5 -17.53 6.89 14.82
CA ARG A 5 -16.31 6.11 14.58
C ARG A 5 -16.60 5.12 13.45
N ASN A 6 -15.69 5.02 12.48
CA ASN A 6 -15.75 4.09 11.35
C ASN A 6 -16.71 4.45 10.19
N GLN A 7 -16.91 5.75 9.93
CA GLN A 7 -17.48 6.16 8.65
C GLN A 7 -16.45 5.96 7.54
N TRP A 8 -16.86 5.29 6.46
CA TRP A 8 -16.05 5.22 5.25
C TRP A 8 -16.20 6.54 4.49
N ILE A 9 -15.17 7.38 4.61
CA ILE A 9 -15.16 8.72 4.03
C ILE A 9 -14.20 8.69 2.84
N TRP A 10 -14.73 8.98 1.66
CA TRP A 10 -13.93 9.16 0.46
C TRP A 10 -13.21 10.52 0.49
N GLY A 11 -11.97 10.55 -0.01
CA GLY A 11 -11.13 11.75 -0.04
C GLY A 11 -9.92 11.67 0.89
N LEU A 12 -9.23 12.81 1.04
CA LEU A 12 -8.06 12.97 1.91
C LEU A 12 -8.50 13.03 3.38
N SER A 13 -8.74 11.86 3.97
CA SER A 13 -9.07 11.72 5.39
C SER A 13 -7.98 10.96 6.14
N ILE A 14 -7.87 11.18 7.45
CA ILE A 14 -6.89 10.50 8.29
C ILE A 14 -7.06 8.96 8.27
N GLY A 15 -8.31 8.51 8.11
CA GLY A 15 -8.64 7.09 7.99
C GLY A 15 -8.15 6.49 6.67
N ALA A 16 -8.33 7.21 5.56
CA ALA A 16 -7.82 6.81 4.25
C ALA A 16 -6.29 6.78 4.22
N GLU A 17 -5.63 7.79 4.80
CA GLU A 17 -4.15 7.81 4.91
C GLU A 17 -3.62 6.61 5.72
N THR A 18 -4.22 6.33 6.87
CA THR A 18 -3.82 5.19 7.72
C THR A 18 -4.01 3.85 7.00
N TRP A 19 -5.14 3.67 6.31
CA TRP A 19 -5.42 2.44 5.54
C TRP A 19 -4.48 2.28 4.35
N ASN A 20 -4.26 3.34 3.58
CA ASN A 20 -3.34 3.33 2.45
C ASN A 20 -1.90 3.04 2.90
N GLY A 21 -1.48 3.62 4.03
CA GLY A 21 -0.16 3.36 4.61
C GLY A 21 0.03 1.89 5.00
N ARG A 22 -0.96 1.26 5.63
CA ARG A 22 -0.90 -0.17 5.99
C ARG A 22 -0.82 -1.06 4.75
N LEU A 23 -1.64 -0.77 3.74
CA LEU A 23 -1.62 -1.49 2.47
C LEU A 23 -0.26 -1.35 1.78
N ALA A 24 0.30 -0.14 1.75
CA ALA A 24 1.62 0.12 1.17
C ALA A 24 2.73 -0.68 1.86
N MET A 25 2.75 -0.76 3.19
CA MET A 25 3.74 -1.56 3.93
C MET A 25 3.63 -3.05 3.59
N ILE A 26 2.41 -3.59 3.51
CA ILE A 26 2.17 -4.99 3.15
C ILE A 26 2.63 -5.24 1.71
N SER A 27 2.20 -4.40 0.76
CA SER A 27 2.58 -4.52 -0.64
C SER A 27 4.10 -4.44 -0.83
N PHE A 28 4.78 -3.55 -0.11
CA PHE A 28 6.23 -3.45 -0.16
C PHE A 28 6.90 -4.76 0.28
N LEU A 29 6.48 -5.33 1.41
CA LEU A 29 7.00 -6.62 1.88
C LEU A 29 6.78 -7.73 0.85
N PHE A 30 5.58 -7.83 0.28
CA PHE A 30 5.26 -8.85 -0.74
C PHE A 30 6.11 -8.68 -2.00
N ILE A 31 6.27 -7.44 -2.48
CA ILE A 31 7.09 -7.13 -3.65
C ILE A 31 8.55 -7.50 -3.41
N SER A 32 9.11 -7.16 -2.25
CA SER A 32 10.49 -7.52 -1.91
C SER A 32 10.68 -9.04 -1.85
N ILE A 33 9.71 -9.77 -1.30
CA ILE A 33 9.74 -11.24 -1.27
C ILE A 33 9.71 -11.82 -2.70
N LEU A 34 8.81 -11.33 -3.55
CA LEU A 34 8.69 -11.79 -4.94
C LEU A 34 9.94 -11.46 -5.77
N GLU A 35 10.56 -10.30 -5.54
CA GLU A 35 11.82 -9.91 -6.18
C GLU A 35 12.94 -10.90 -5.85
N ILE A 36 13.06 -11.31 -4.57
CA ILE A 36 14.02 -12.33 -4.15
C ILE A 36 13.75 -13.67 -4.85
N TYR A 37 12.50 -14.12 -4.90
CA TYR A 37 12.16 -15.41 -5.53
C TYR A 37 12.33 -15.41 -7.04
N THR A 38 12.04 -14.29 -7.70
CA THR A 38 12.08 -14.19 -9.18
C THR A 38 13.48 -13.83 -9.69
N SER A 39 14.35 -13.31 -8.81
CA SER A 39 15.68 -12.78 -9.18
C SER A 39 15.61 -11.70 -10.27
N CYS A 40 14.46 -11.04 -10.41
CA CYS A 40 14.19 -9.98 -11.37
C CYS A 40 13.67 -8.78 -10.60
N SER A 41 14.32 -7.63 -10.78
CA SER A 41 13.94 -6.41 -10.09
C SER A 41 12.56 -5.93 -10.48
N ILE A 42 11.81 -5.38 -9.53
CA ILE A 42 10.46 -4.86 -9.78
C ILE A 42 10.47 -3.72 -10.83
N LEU A 43 11.57 -2.96 -10.91
CA LEU A 43 11.76 -1.90 -11.92
C LEU A 43 11.80 -2.47 -13.34
N SER A 44 12.47 -3.60 -13.52
CA SER A 44 12.54 -4.32 -14.80
C SER A 44 11.15 -4.80 -15.23
N ILE A 45 10.33 -5.27 -14.29
CA ILE A 45 8.93 -5.67 -14.55
C ILE A 45 8.08 -4.45 -14.94
N LEU A 46 8.32 -3.29 -14.34
CA LEU A 46 7.62 -2.05 -14.67
C LEU A 46 8.11 -1.39 -15.98
N GLY A 47 9.14 -1.94 -16.62
CA GLY A 47 9.72 -1.41 -17.85
C GLY A 47 10.49 -0.10 -17.67
N ILE A 48 10.88 0.20 -16.43
CA ILE A 48 11.73 1.34 -16.10
C ILE A 48 13.15 0.79 -16.04
N TYR A 49 13.86 0.91 -17.17
CA TYR A 49 15.26 0.51 -17.35
C TYR A 49 16.13 1.74 -17.64
#